data_AF-A0A1S5VFQ7-F1
#
_entry.id   AF-A0A1S5VFQ7-F1
#
_cell.length_a   1.000
_cell.length_b   1.000
_cell.length_c   1.000
_cell.angle_alpha   90.00
_cell.angle_beta   90.00
_cell.angle_gamma   90.00
#
_symmetry.space_group_name_H-M   'P 1'
#
loop_
_entity.id
_entity.type
_entity.pdbx_description
1 polymer ?
#
loop_
_entity_poly.entity_id
_entity_poly.type
_entity_poly.pdbx_seq_one_letter_code
_entity_poly.pdbx_strand_id
1 'polypeptide(L)'
;MATANTFSEYKMFIKPIKSFMFFAGLWPVKNPCLFYRLVPTLMFALTLLSSCMIINFIVAHRSSILIMTQGLGSAVTFITLTLKTFYCDPNRRCVKALYETLNPVTNELMNDPVMKNLISGKLTTVRKLSTVLTCLILSSVLAYILTPIIYIIYQYIHDIHPFKYRLVMPARYPWSISGGSFLYFCHYTFEVISFFNCFVVTAGVDNYFMACMFQMSWKLRAMSYQFRNLGHDANYDTAVHECIASYRMLLKCRDNIEKIYGPLILWIFVSGAVILCAIVFQLSKIQSFSIVRICFFAFYMGARLLQLFIYTWSGTMLTSESEKFRDAIYSSNWPATGQRRFMTSILIML
;
A
#
# COMPACT_ATOMS: atom_id res chain seq x y z
N MET A 1 16.00 24.70 15.43
CA MET A 1 16.46 23.31 15.65
C MET A 1 15.55 22.22 15.04
N ALA A 2 14.27 22.47 14.73
CA ALA A 2 13.35 21.44 14.18
C ALA A 2 13.52 21.10 12.68
N THR A 3 14.25 21.92 11.91
CA THR A 3 14.31 21.82 10.44
C THR A 3 15.42 20.91 9.93
N ALA A 4 16.44 20.57 10.73
CA ALA A 4 17.52 19.67 10.32
C ALA A 4 17.04 18.21 10.15
N ASN A 5 15.94 17.82 10.80
CA ASN A 5 15.49 16.42 10.87
C ASN A 5 14.66 15.94 9.66
N THR A 6 13.98 16.84 8.92
CA THR A 6 12.97 16.45 7.93
C THR A 6 13.53 15.61 6.76
N PHE A 7 14.79 15.88 6.36
CA PHE A 7 15.43 15.10 5.29
C PHE A 7 15.80 13.69 5.72
N SER A 8 16.28 13.56 6.96
CA SER A 8 16.51 12.27 7.60
C SER A 8 15.19 11.50 7.75
N GLU A 9 14.12 12.16 8.19
CA GLU A 9 12.80 11.55 8.36
C GLU A 9 12.21 11.02 7.05
N TYR A 10 12.36 11.74 5.95
CA TYR A 10 11.93 11.26 4.63
C TYR A 10 12.75 10.04 4.18
N LYS A 11 14.08 10.05 4.38
CA LYS A 11 14.91 8.87 4.09
C LYS A 11 14.49 7.68 4.94
N MET A 12 14.17 7.88 6.22
CA MET A 12 13.64 6.85 7.11
C MET A 12 12.27 6.33 6.66
N PHE A 13 11.45 7.17 6.03
CA PHE A 13 10.17 6.75 5.44
C PHE A 13 10.34 5.91 4.17
N ILE A 14 11.20 6.32 3.23
CA ILE A 14 11.38 5.62 1.95
C ILE A 14 12.21 4.34 2.06
N LYS A 15 13.20 4.28 2.96
CA LYS A 15 14.09 3.12 3.14
C LYS A 15 13.35 1.79 3.39
N PRO A 16 12.39 1.68 4.34
CA PRO A 16 11.66 0.43 4.56
C PRO A 16 10.81 0.05 3.36
N ILE A 17 10.18 1.01 2.67
CA ILE A 17 9.38 0.76 1.47
C ILE A 17 10.24 0.11 0.38
N LYS A 18 11.44 0.66 0.14
CA LYS A 18 12.41 0.08 -0.79
C LYS A 18 12.81 -1.33 -0.40
N SER A 19 13.08 -1.55 0.89
CA SER A 19 13.46 -2.86 1.42
C SER A 19 12.36 -3.90 1.19
N PHE A 20 11.11 -3.58 1.53
CA PHE A 20 9.97 -4.48 1.32
C PHE A 20 9.72 -4.77 -0.15
N MET A 21 9.71 -3.75 -1.00
CA MET A 21 9.59 -3.96 -2.45
C MET A 21 10.77 -4.76 -3.01
N PHE A 22 11.97 -4.61 -2.46
CA PHE A 22 13.13 -5.38 -2.87
C PHE A 22 12.97 -6.86 -2.51
N PHE A 23 12.55 -7.17 -1.28
CA PHE A 23 12.27 -8.54 -0.83
C PHE A 23 11.12 -9.19 -1.60
N ALA A 24 10.09 -8.43 -1.98
CA ALA A 24 9.03 -8.90 -2.88
C ALA A 24 9.52 -9.13 -4.32
N GLY A 25 10.76 -8.74 -4.64
CA GLY A 25 11.30 -8.76 -6.00
C GLY A 25 10.69 -7.70 -6.92
N LEU A 26 9.84 -6.78 -6.42
CA LEU A 26 9.11 -5.77 -7.18
C LEU A 26 9.90 -4.47 -7.39
N TRP A 27 11.01 -4.29 -6.67
CA TRP A 27 11.81 -3.08 -6.80
C TRP A 27 12.56 -3.02 -8.14
N PRO A 28 12.54 -1.88 -8.85
CA PRO A 28 13.20 -1.75 -10.14
C PRO A 28 14.72 -1.64 -9.97
N VAL A 29 15.42 -2.76 -10.21
CA VAL A 29 16.89 -2.84 -10.26
C VAL A 29 17.36 -2.64 -11.71
N LYS A 30 18.42 -1.84 -11.94
CA LYS A 30 18.93 -1.56 -13.30
C LYS A 30 19.43 -2.82 -14.02
N ASN A 31 20.11 -3.73 -13.31
CA ASN A 31 20.60 -5.02 -13.82
C ASN A 31 20.31 -6.15 -12.81
N PRO A 32 19.10 -6.74 -12.80
CA PRO A 32 18.77 -7.79 -11.84
C PRO A 32 19.39 -9.13 -12.25
N CYS A 33 19.95 -9.85 -11.26
CA CYS A 33 20.32 -11.25 -11.39
C CYS A 33 19.12 -12.12 -11.79
N LEU A 34 19.36 -13.26 -12.42
CA LEU A 34 18.29 -14.19 -12.84
C LEU A 34 17.40 -14.61 -11.66
N PHE A 35 18.00 -14.87 -10.49
CA PHE A 35 17.28 -15.16 -9.25
C PHE A 35 16.28 -14.06 -8.89
N TYR A 36 16.68 -12.79 -8.95
CA TYR A 36 15.81 -11.65 -8.63
C TYR A 36 14.64 -11.51 -9.61
N ARG A 37 14.82 -11.92 -10.88
CA ARG A 37 13.71 -11.96 -11.86
C ARG A 37 12.71 -13.07 -11.58
N LEU A 38 13.12 -14.15 -10.92
CA LEU A 38 12.28 -15.30 -10.57
C LEU A 38 11.54 -15.14 -9.23
N VAL A 39 12.04 -14.33 -8.30
CA VAL A 39 11.37 -14.07 -7.01
C VAL A 39 9.89 -13.66 -7.16
N PRO A 40 9.51 -12.68 -8.00
CA PRO A 40 8.14 -12.21 -8.14
C PRO A 40 7.21 -13.26 -8.73
N THR A 41 7.69 -14.03 -9.71
CA THR A 41 6.91 -15.11 -10.34
C THR A 41 6.69 -16.26 -9.37
N LEU A 42 7.70 -16.57 -8.54
CA LEU A 42 7.57 -17.53 -7.44
C LEU A 42 6.56 -17.03 -6.39
N MET A 43 6.65 -15.77 -5.97
CA MET A 43 5.71 -15.16 -5.02
C MET A 43 4.28 -15.13 -5.55
N PHE A 44 4.11 -14.86 -6.85
CA PHE A 44 2.82 -14.94 -7.53
C PHE A 44 2.28 -16.37 -7.50
N ALA A 45 3.08 -17.38 -7.88
CA ALA A 45 2.68 -18.78 -7.87
C ALA A 45 2.29 -19.28 -6.46
N LEU A 46 3.07 -18.91 -5.43
CA LEU A 46 2.78 -19.25 -4.04
C LEU A 46 1.43 -18.67 -3.59
N THR A 47 1.20 -17.37 -3.82
CA THR A 47 -0.06 -16.72 -3.41
C THR A 47 -1.26 -17.23 -4.19
N LEU A 48 -1.09 -17.52 -5.48
CA LEU A 48 -2.14 -18.12 -6.31
C LEU A 48 -2.52 -19.50 -5.78
N LEU A 49 -1.53 -20.35 -5.48
CA LEU A 49 -1.77 -21.67 -4.91
C LEU A 49 -2.51 -21.57 -3.57
N SER A 50 -2.07 -20.69 -2.66
CA SER A 50 -2.77 -20.45 -1.39
C SER A 50 -4.22 -19.99 -1.61
N SER A 51 -4.47 -19.11 -2.59
CA SER A 51 -5.82 -18.64 -2.92
C SER A 51 -6.73 -19.79 -3.37
N CYS A 52 -6.24 -20.67 -4.25
CA CYS A 52 -6.99 -21.84 -4.72
C CYS A 52 -7.33 -22.81 -3.57
N MET A 53 -6.38 -23.03 -2.65
CA MET A 53 -6.57 -23.94 -1.51
C MET A 53 -7.63 -23.42 -0.52
N ILE A 54 -7.67 -22.10 -0.30
CA ILE A 54 -8.69 -21.49 0.57
C ILE A 54 -10.05 -21.48 -0.14
N ILE A 55 -10.10 -21.21 -1.44
CA ILE A 55 -11.36 -21.30 -2.21
C ILE A 55 -11.91 -22.73 -2.14
N ASN A 56 -11.07 -23.75 -2.30
CA ASN A 56 -11.46 -25.14 -2.14
C ASN A 56 -12.03 -25.42 -0.74
N PHE A 57 -11.42 -24.87 0.31
CA PHE A 57 -11.95 -24.95 1.68
C PHE A 57 -13.33 -24.32 1.83
N ILE A 58 -13.54 -23.13 1.25
CA ILE A 58 -14.81 -22.40 1.26
C ILE A 58 -15.90 -23.22 0.55
N VAL A 59 -15.60 -23.74 -0.65
CA VAL A 59 -16.53 -24.55 -1.44
C VAL A 59 -16.91 -25.84 -0.71
N ALA A 60 -15.95 -26.50 -0.06
CA ALA A 60 -16.20 -27.71 0.70
C ALA A 60 -17.11 -27.48 1.93
N HIS A 61 -17.08 -26.30 2.53
CA HIS A 61 -17.86 -25.96 3.73
C HIS A 61 -19.08 -25.06 3.44
N ARG A 62 -19.57 -25.04 2.19
CA ARG A 62 -20.68 -24.18 1.73
C ARG A 62 -21.97 -24.30 2.55
N SER A 63 -22.20 -25.42 3.21
CA SER A 63 -23.38 -25.65 4.06
C SER A 63 -23.34 -24.88 5.39
N SER A 64 -22.15 -24.42 5.82
CA SER A 64 -21.95 -23.72 7.08
C SER A 64 -21.44 -22.30 6.84
N ILE A 65 -22.38 -21.34 6.81
CA ILE A 65 -22.08 -19.92 6.54
C ILE A 65 -21.03 -19.35 7.51
N LEU A 66 -21.02 -19.79 8.77
CA LEU A 66 -20.06 -19.32 9.77
C LEU A 66 -18.61 -19.69 9.43
N ILE A 67 -18.35 -20.94 9.02
CA ILE A 67 -17.00 -21.40 8.66
C ILE A 67 -16.59 -20.85 7.30
N MET A 68 -17.55 -20.77 6.37
CA MET A 68 -17.36 -20.20 5.04
C MET A 68 -16.89 -18.74 5.10
N THR A 69 -17.56 -17.91 5.93
CA THR A 69 -17.20 -16.49 6.08
C THR A 69 -15.83 -16.32 6.74
N GLN A 70 -15.38 -17.24 7.60
CA GLN A 70 -14.04 -17.19 8.19
C GLN A 70 -12.97 -17.39 7.13
N GLY A 71 -13.18 -18.34 6.20
CA GLY A 71 -12.30 -18.54 5.05
C GLY A 71 -12.34 -17.38 4.05
N LEU A 72 -13.49 -16.72 3.88
CA LEU A 72 -13.68 -15.64 2.91
C LEU A 72 -12.69 -14.49 3.11
N GLY A 73 -12.48 -14.05 4.35
CA GLY A 73 -11.53 -12.97 4.65
C GLY A 73 -10.10 -13.31 4.22
N SER A 74 -9.65 -14.53 4.50
CA SER A 74 -8.34 -15.03 4.07
C SER A 74 -8.26 -15.16 2.55
N ALA A 75 -9.27 -15.73 1.89
CA ALA A 75 -9.31 -15.89 0.43
C ALA A 75 -9.16 -14.55 -0.29
N VAL A 76 -9.97 -13.57 0.10
CA VAL A 76 -9.91 -12.22 -0.48
C VAL A 76 -8.56 -11.56 -0.24
N THR A 77 -7.93 -11.79 0.91
CA THR A 77 -6.57 -11.31 1.20
C THR A 77 -5.56 -11.89 0.21
N PHE A 78 -5.55 -13.20 0.00
CA PHE A 78 -4.63 -13.84 -0.95
C PHE A 78 -4.91 -13.46 -2.40
N ILE A 79 -6.17 -13.36 -2.82
CA ILE A 79 -6.53 -12.86 -4.15
C ILE A 79 -5.99 -11.44 -4.36
N THR A 80 -6.11 -10.58 -3.33
CA THR A 80 -5.60 -9.21 -3.38
C THR A 80 -4.08 -9.18 -3.55
N LEU A 81 -3.33 -10.07 -2.89
CA LEU A 81 -1.88 -10.20 -3.06
C LEU A 81 -1.50 -10.67 -4.47
N THR A 82 -2.23 -11.65 -5.00
CA THR A 82 -2.05 -12.15 -6.36
C THR A 82 -2.31 -11.04 -7.38
N LEU A 83 -3.34 -10.22 -7.18
CA LEU A 83 -3.59 -9.06 -8.02
C LEU A 83 -2.49 -8.00 -7.90
N LYS A 84 -2.04 -7.67 -6.68
CA LYS A 84 -0.94 -6.71 -6.47
C LYS A 84 0.33 -7.13 -7.21
N THR A 85 0.72 -8.39 -7.10
CA THR A 85 1.88 -8.93 -7.80
C THR A 85 1.67 -8.95 -9.32
N PHE A 86 0.48 -9.38 -9.79
CA PHE A 86 0.14 -9.41 -11.20
C PHE A 86 0.12 -8.04 -11.89
N TYR A 87 -0.32 -6.97 -11.21
CA TYR A 87 -0.33 -5.63 -11.79
C TYR A 87 1.02 -4.92 -11.66
N CYS A 88 1.77 -5.14 -10.58
CA CYS A 88 3.08 -4.49 -10.37
C CYS A 88 4.20 -5.13 -11.20
N ASP A 89 4.17 -6.46 -11.41
CA ASP A 89 5.27 -7.19 -12.07
C ASP A 89 5.44 -6.86 -13.57
N PRO A 90 4.39 -6.89 -14.41
CA PRO A 90 4.49 -6.49 -15.83
C PRO A 90 4.76 -4.99 -15.99
N ASN A 91 4.25 -4.17 -15.07
CA ASN A 91 4.38 -2.72 -15.08
C ASN A 91 5.60 -2.21 -14.29
N ARG A 92 6.62 -3.05 -14.04
CA ARG A 92 7.89 -2.64 -13.41
C ARG A 92 8.52 -1.42 -14.04
N ARG A 93 8.38 -1.26 -15.35
CA ARG A 93 8.89 -0.07 -16.07
C ARG A 93 8.20 1.20 -15.61
N CYS A 94 6.89 1.16 -15.38
CA CYS A 94 6.12 2.28 -14.85
C CYS A 94 6.52 2.59 -13.40
N VAL A 95 6.71 1.58 -12.54
CA VAL A 95 7.24 1.74 -11.17
C VAL A 95 8.63 2.38 -11.19
N LYS A 96 9.51 1.92 -12.08
CA LYS A 96 10.84 2.51 -12.28
C LYS A 96 10.76 3.97 -12.72
N ALA A 97 9.94 4.25 -13.72
CA ALA A 97 9.76 5.60 -14.24
C ALA A 97 9.24 6.55 -13.15
N LEU A 98 8.27 6.12 -12.34
CA LEU A 98 7.76 6.88 -11.20
C LEU A 98 8.86 7.22 -10.21
N TYR A 99 9.66 6.23 -9.80
CA TYR A 99 10.74 6.46 -8.86
C TYR A 99 11.85 7.34 -9.43
N GLU A 100 12.31 7.10 -10.66
CA GLU A 100 13.36 7.89 -11.32
C GLU A 100 12.92 9.34 -11.58
N THR A 101 11.61 9.56 -11.75
CA THR A 101 11.04 10.89 -11.99
C THR A 101 10.80 11.66 -10.69
N LEU A 102 10.13 11.04 -9.70
CA LEU A 102 9.72 11.73 -8.48
C LEU A 102 10.84 11.88 -7.44
N ASN A 103 11.78 10.93 -7.36
CA ASN A 103 12.82 10.95 -6.33
C ASN A 103 13.81 12.13 -6.47
N PRO A 104 14.33 12.47 -7.68
CA PRO A 104 15.18 13.65 -7.85
C PRO A 104 14.45 14.95 -7.52
N VAL A 105 13.23 15.11 -8.02
CA VAL A 105 12.39 16.29 -7.77
C VAL A 105 12.12 16.47 -6.28
N THR A 106 11.85 15.39 -5.57
CA THR A 106 11.66 15.43 -4.12
C THR A 106 12.94 15.83 -3.40
N ASN A 107 14.10 15.31 -3.81
CA ASN A 107 15.38 15.68 -3.21
C ASN A 107 15.71 17.16 -3.42
N GLU A 108 15.43 17.70 -4.61
CA GLU A 108 15.58 19.12 -4.92
C GLU A 108 14.70 19.98 -4.01
N LEU A 109 13.42 19.67 -3.90
CA LEU A 109 12.47 20.36 -3.02
C LEU A 109 12.88 20.32 -1.54
N MET A 110 13.57 19.27 -1.12
CA MET A 110 14.01 19.11 0.26
C MET A 110 15.35 19.78 0.58
N ASN A 111 16.13 20.13 -0.45
CA ASN A 111 17.35 20.91 -0.31
C ASN A 111 17.05 22.41 -0.19
N ASP A 112 15.95 22.90 -0.79
CA ASP A 112 15.49 24.27 -0.61
C ASP A 112 14.88 24.46 0.80
N PRO A 113 15.44 25.37 1.63
CA PRO A 113 14.97 25.58 3.00
C PRO A 113 13.54 26.11 3.10
N VAL A 114 13.09 26.91 2.12
CA VAL A 114 11.74 27.48 2.07
C VAL A 114 10.72 26.38 1.76
N MET A 115 11.00 25.60 0.71
CA MET A 115 10.13 24.49 0.30
C MET A 115 10.08 23.40 1.36
N LYS A 116 11.22 23.08 1.98
CA LYS A 116 11.30 22.12 3.08
C LYS A 116 10.38 22.49 4.24
N ASN A 117 10.37 23.76 4.66
CA ASN A 117 9.51 24.22 5.74
C ASN A 117 8.02 24.10 5.36
N LEU A 118 7.67 24.48 4.13
CA LEU A 118 6.31 24.39 3.60
C LEU A 118 5.79 22.94 3.59
N ILE A 119 6.67 21.99 3.27
CA ILE A 119 6.36 20.59 3.03
C ILE A 119 6.38 19.73 4.32
N SER A 120 7.24 20.09 5.28
CA SER A 120 7.53 19.30 6.48
C SER A 120 6.29 18.91 7.32
N GLY A 121 5.28 19.78 7.40
CA GLY A 121 4.13 19.58 8.30
C GLY A 121 3.31 18.31 8.04
N LYS A 122 3.23 17.84 6.78
CA LYS A 122 2.46 16.64 6.42
C LYS A 122 3.29 15.34 6.44
N LEU A 123 4.62 15.43 6.49
CA LEU A 123 5.51 14.27 6.44
C LEU A 123 5.35 13.35 7.66
N THR A 124 5.23 13.96 8.84
CA THR A 124 5.04 13.22 10.09
C THR A 124 3.76 12.39 10.07
N THR A 125 2.67 12.94 9.53
CA THR A 125 1.39 12.24 9.40
C THR A 125 1.50 11.05 8.45
N VAL A 126 2.07 11.24 7.25
CA VAL A 126 2.25 10.15 6.27
C VAL A 126 3.13 9.03 6.82
N ARG A 127 4.23 9.39 7.49
CA ARG A 127 5.10 8.41 8.15
C ARG A 127 4.35 7.63 9.23
N LYS A 128 3.61 8.32 10.11
CA LYS A 128 2.82 7.66 11.16
C LYS A 128 1.79 6.70 10.57
N LEU A 129 1.05 7.11 9.54
CA LEU A 129 0.08 6.24 8.86
C LEU A 129 0.75 4.99 8.26
N SER A 130 1.89 5.16 7.60
CA SER A 130 2.69 4.07 7.04
C SER A 130 3.17 3.08 8.09
N THR A 131 3.72 3.59 9.20
CA THR A 131 4.22 2.76 10.30
C THR A 131 3.08 2.02 10.98
N VAL A 132 1.96 2.69 11.27
CA VAL A 132 0.78 2.05 11.89
C VAL A 132 0.23 0.95 11.00
N LEU A 133 0.07 1.20 9.69
CA LEU A 133 -0.37 0.16 8.74
C LEU A 133 0.57 -1.05 8.77
N THR A 134 1.88 -0.81 8.70
CA THR A 134 2.89 -1.88 8.70
C THR A 134 2.86 -2.67 10.00
N CYS A 135 2.73 -2.00 11.15
CA CYS A 135 2.62 -2.65 12.46
C CYS A 135 1.33 -3.48 12.59
N LEU A 136 0.19 -2.98 12.12
CA LEU A 136 -1.08 -3.70 12.15
C LEU A 136 -1.07 -4.96 11.26
N ILE A 137 -0.44 -4.89 10.09
CA ILE A 137 -0.28 -6.06 9.22
C ILE A 137 0.68 -7.07 9.86
N LEU A 138 1.80 -6.60 10.42
CA LEU A 138 2.76 -7.46 11.10
C LEU A 138 2.12 -8.18 12.29
N SER A 139 1.39 -7.46 13.15
CA SER A 139 0.71 -8.06 14.30
C SER A 139 -0.34 -9.07 13.87
N SER A 140 -1.09 -8.79 12.80
CA SER A 140 -2.07 -9.73 12.24
C SER A 140 -1.39 -11.01 11.74
N VAL A 141 -0.31 -10.89 10.96
CA VAL A 141 0.45 -12.04 10.44
C VAL A 141 1.06 -12.88 11.55
N LEU A 142 1.67 -12.23 12.56
CA LEU A 142 2.22 -12.93 13.72
C LEU A 142 1.11 -13.65 14.50
N ALA A 143 -0.06 -13.03 14.68
CA ALA A 143 -1.19 -13.68 15.33
C ALA A 143 -1.65 -14.94 14.59
N TYR A 144 -1.73 -14.91 13.25
CA TYR A 144 -2.03 -16.10 12.46
C TYR A 144 -0.99 -17.21 12.66
N ILE A 145 0.30 -16.89 12.58
CA ILE A 145 1.40 -17.86 12.74
C ILE A 145 1.46 -18.45 14.15
N LEU A 146 1.25 -17.64 15.19
CA LEU A 146 1.36 -18.09 16.58
C LEU A 146 0.15 -18.88 17.06
N THR A 147 -1.05 -18.63 16.52
CA THR A 147 -2.29 -19.32 16.92
C THR A 147 -2.19 -20.85 16.92
N PRO A 148 -1.71 -21.54 15.86
CA PRO A 148 -1.56 -22.99 15.87
C PRO A 148 -0.48 -23.48 16.84
N ILE A 149 0.62 -22.73 17.02
CA ILE A 149 1.69 -23.08 17.97
C ILE A 149 1.14 -23.05 19.40
N ILE A 150 0.43 -21.98 19.78
CA ILE A 150 -0.18 -21.84 21.11
C ILE A 150 -1.20 -22.96 21.34
N TYR A 151 -1.98 -23.32 20.32
CA TYR A 151 -2.95 -24.41 20.42
C TYR A 151 -2.29 -25.77 20.66
N ILE A 152 -1.16 -26.05 19.99
CA ILE A 152 -0.38 -27.28 20.20
C ILE A 152 0.23 -27.31 21.60
N ILE A 153 0.83 -26.20 22.07
CA ILE A 153 1.41 -26.09 23.42
C ILE A 153 0.31 -26.31 24.48
N TYR A 154 -0.86 -25.70 24.30
CA TYR A 154 -1.99 -25.88 25.20
C TYR A 154 -2.46 -27.33 25.28
N GLN A 155 -2.57 -28.01 24.13
CA GLN A 155 -2.92 -29.45 24.10
C GLN A 155 -1.88 -30.33 24.78
N TYR A 156 -0.59 -29.97 24.65
CA TYR A 156 0.51 -30.68 25.29
C TYR A 156 0.50 -30.52 26.81
N ILE A 157 0.28 -29.31 27.32
CA ILE A 157 0.24 -29.04 28.77
C ILE A 157 -0.96 -29.71 29.45
N HIS A 158 -2.08 -29.81 28.76
CA HIS A 158 -3.34 -30.36 29.31
C HIS A 158 -3.60 -31.83 28.95
N ASP A 159 -2.63 -32.53 28.36
CA ASP A 159 -2.72 -33.94 27.96
C ASP A 159 -4.01 -34.30 27.18
N ILE A 160 -4.43 -33.41 26.27
CA ILE A 160 -5.67 -33.60 25.49
C ILE A 160 -5.35 -34.42 24.23
N HIS A 161 -5.69 -35.71 24.25
CA HIS A 161 -5.62 -36.59 23.08
C HIS A 161 -6.98 -36.72 22.37
N PRO A 162 -7.04 -36.82 21.02
CA PRO A 162 -5.93 -36.80 20.06
C PRO A 162 -5.46 -35.38 19.71
N PHE A 163 -4.15 -35.22 19.48
CA PHE A 163 -3.54 -33.96 19.05
C PHE A 163 -4.13 -33.48 17.71
N LYS A 164 -4.74 -32.30 17.70
CA LYS A 164 -5.32 -31.69 16.49
C LYS A 164 -4.39 -30.61 15.96
N TYR A 165 -3.59 -30.98 14.97
CA TYR A 165 -2.70 -30.07 14.26
C TYR A 165 -3.51 -29.15 13.35
N ARG A 166 -3.70 -27.89 13.78
CA ARG A 166 -4.34 -26.86 12.97
C ARG A 166 -3.31 -26.16 12.10
N LEU A 167 -3.64 -25.98 10.82
CA LEU A 167 -2.87 -25.17 9.89
C LEU A 167 -3.08 -23.67 10.17
N VAL A 168 -2.15 -22.84 9.72
CA VAL A 168 -2.18 -21.37 9.84
C VAL A 168 -3.35 -20.81 9.04
N MET A 169 -3.64 -21.41 7.89
CA MET A 169 -4.76 -21.05 7.03
C MET A 169 -5.91 -22.04 7.15
N PRO A 170 -7.17 -21.56 6.98
CA PRO A 170 -8.29 -22.44 6.69
C PRO A 170 -8.18 -22.94 5.24
N ALA A 171 -7.28 -23.88 4.99
CA ALA A 171 -7.00 -24.47 3.69
C ALA A 171 -7.36 -25.97 3.68
N ARG A 172 -7.87 -26.45 2.54
CA ARG A 172 -8.15 -27.88 2.33
C ARG A 172 -7.27 -28.42 1.22
N TYR A 173 -6.30 -29.24 1.62
CA TYR A 173 -5.40 -29.92 0.69
C TYR A 173 -6.07 -31.17 0.08
N PRO A 174 -5.73 -31.55 -1.17
CA PRO A 174 -6.32 -32.72 -1.84
C PRO A 174 -6.00 -34.06 -1.16
N TRP A 175 -4.92 -34.13 -0.38
CA TRP A 175 -4.48 -35.33 0.34
C TRP A 175 -4.74 -35.21 1.85
N SER A 176 -4.87 -36.35 2.52
CA SER A 176 -5.07 -36.40 3.97
C SER A 176 -3.80 -36.00 4.72
N ILE A 177 -3.91 -35.02 5.61
CA ILE A 177 -2.81 -34.57 6.47
C ILE A 177 -2.89 -35.37 7.78
N SER A 178 -1.98 -36.33 7.95
CA SER A 178 -1.75 -36.98 9.24
C SER A 178 -0.97 -36.04 10.15
N GLY A 179 -1.49 -35.77 11.34
CA GLY A 179 -0.83 -34.95 12.35
C GLY A 179 0.55 -35.49 12.72
N GLY A 180 1.55 -34.62 12.83
CA GLY A 180 2.91 -34.99 13.27
C GLY A 180 3.81 -35.60 12.19
N SER A 181 3.35 -35.81 10.96
CA SER A 181 4.19 -36.30 9.85
C SER A 181 5.06 -35.19 9.24
N PHE A 182 6.16 -35.54 8.56
CA PHE A 182 7.03 -34.58 7.84
C PHE A 182 6.25 -33.69 6.86
N LEU A 183 5.20 -34.23 6.23
CA LEU A 183 4.30 -33.49 5.35
C LEU A 183 3.63 -32.29 6.04
N TYR A 184 3.24 -32.41 7.31
CA TYR A 184 2.67 -31.30 8.08
C TYR A 184 3.68 -30.16 8.22
N PHE A 185 4.95 -30.48 8.52
CA PHE A 185 6.00 -29.48 8.62
C PHE A 185 6.21 -28.73 7.30
N CYS A 186 6.24 -29.46 6.17
CA CYS A 186 6.33 -28.84 4.84
C CYS A 186 5.16 -27.88 4.57
N HIS A 187 3.94 -28.27 4.89
CA HIS A 187 2.75 -27.42 4.73
C HIS A 187 2.81 -26.19 5.62
N TYR A 188 3.18 -26.38 6.88
CA TYR A 188 3.32 -25.29 7.84
C TYR A 188 4.37 -24.27 7.37
N THR A 189 5.54 -24.73 6.90
CA THR A 189 6.57 -23.85 6.34
C THR A 189 6.08 -23.11 5.10
N PHE A 190 5.37 -23.79 4.20
CA PHE A 190 4.77 -23.16 3.01
C PHE A 190 3.77 -22.05 3.40
N GLU A 191 2.90 -22.31 4.38
CA GLU A 191 1.92 -21.33 4.84
C GLU A 191 2.57 -20.13 5.52
N VAL A 192 3.61 -20.35 6.34
CA VAL A 192 4.40 -19.28 6.96
C VAL A 192 5.08 -18.41 5.92
N ILE A 193 5.69 -19.00 4.88
CA ILE A 193 6.31 -18.25 3.78
C ILE A 193 5.25 -17.41 3.04
N SER A 194 4.06 -17.97 2.82
CA SER A 194 2.97 -17.29 2.13
C SER A 194 2.44 -16.08 2.93
N PHE A 195 2.32 -16.20 4.25
CA PHE A 195 1.97 -15.09 5.13
C PHE A 195 3.08 -14.04 5.27
N PHE A 196 4.35 -14.46 5.26
CA PHE A 196 5.46 -13.53 5.21
C PHE A 196 5.45 -12.72 3.92
N ASN A 197 5.17 -13.37 2.78
CA ASN A 197 4.98 -12.69 1.50
C ASN A 197 3.80 -11.70 1.54
N CYS A 198 2.68 -12.07 2.21
CA CYS A 198 1.55 -11.15 2.45
C CYS A 198 1.99 -9.86 3.15
N PHE A 199 2.78 -9.97 4.20
CA PHE A 199 3.34 -8.83 4.92
C PHE A 199 4.20 -7.96 4.01
N VAL A 200 5.19 -8.56 3.33
CA VAL A 200 6.17 -7.83 2.50
C VAL A 200 5.49 -7.11 1.32
N VAL A 201 4.61 -7.79 0.58
CA VAL A 201 3.93 -7.20 -0.58
C VAL A 201 3.00 -6.08 -0.15
N THR A 202 2.22 -6.26 0.91
CA THR A 202 1.27 -5.23 1.38
C THR A 202 2.01 -4.02 1.96
N ALA A 203 3.03 -4.25 2.80
CA ALA A 203 3.84 -3.17 3.37
C ALA A 203 4.69 -2.45 2.31
N GLY A 204 5.05 -3.10 1.20
CA GLY A 204 5.74 -2.46 0.09
C GLY A 204 4.80 -1.67 -0.83
N VAL A 205 3.86 -2.36 -1.46
CA VAL A 205 3.04 -1.82 -2.57
C VAL A 205 2.11 -0.69 -2.12
N ASP A 206 1.49 -0.81 -0.94
CA ASP A 206 0.49 0.16 -0.46
C ASP A 206 1.17 1.43 0.04
N ASN A 207 2.29 1.27 0.76
CA ASN A 207 3.09 2.41 1.20
C ASN A 207 3.80 3.10 0.03
N TYR A 208 4.19 2.37 -1.02
CA TYR A 208 4.76 2.96 -2.23
C TYR A 208 3.74 3.83 -2.97
N PHE A 209 2.49 3.37 -3.09
CA PHE A 209 1.40 4.19 -3.65
C PHE A 209 1.25 5.51 -2.88
N MET A 210 1.14 5.43 -1.54
CA MET A 210 1.03 6.61 -0.69
C MET A 210 2.24 7.55 -0.86
N ALA A 211 3.46 7.01 -0.97
CA ALA A 211 4.66 7.79 -1.20
C ALA A 211 4.62 8.55 -2.53
N CYS A 212 4.19 7.91 -3.62
CA CYS A 212 4.07 8.56 -4.93
C CYS A 212 3.04 9.70 -4.92
N MET A 213 1.85 9.44 -4.37
CA MET A 213 0.80 10.46 -4.25
C MET A 213 1.26 11.67 -3.44
N PHE A 214 2.01 11.40 -2.38
CA PHE A 214 2.56 12.44 -1.51
C PHE A 214 3.66 13.27 -2.19
N GLN A 215 4.58 12.63 -2.92
CA GLN A 215 5.61 13.33 -3.70
C GLN A 215 5.00 14.22 -4.80
N MET A 216 3.96 13.73 -5.49
CA MET A 216 3.23 14.53 -6.47
C MET A 216 2.54 15.74 -5.83
N SER A 217 1.92 15.53 -4.66
CA SER A 217 1.29 16.60 -3.88
C SER A 217 2.30 17.68 -3.45
N TRP A 218 3.52 17.28 -3.07
CA TRP A 218 4.59 18.22 -2.75
C TRP A 218 5.02 19.06 -3.93
N LYS A 219 5.15 18.46 -5.11
CA LYS A 219 5.48 19.22 -6.33
C LYS A 219 4.39 20.21 -6.69
N LEU A 220 3.10 19.82 -6.62
CA LEU A 220 1.97 20.75 -6.82
C LEU A 220 2.02 21.93 -5.84
N ARG A 221 2.28 21.64 -4.57
CA ARG A 221 2.37 22.68 -3.54
C ARG A 221 3.54 23.63 -3.75
N ALA A 222 4.69 23.10 -4.18
CA ALA A 222 5.85 23.92 -4.51
C ALA A 222 5.57 24.84 -5.71
N MET A 223 4.92 24.32 -6.76
CA MET A 223 4.50 25.14 -7.91
C MET A 223 3.50 26.21 -7.48
N SER A 224 2.49 25.87 -6.66
CA SER A 224 1.52 26.83 -6.11
C SER A 224 2.20 27.98 -5.37
N TYR A 225 3.23 27.66 -4.56
CA TYR A 225 4.02 28.68 -3.86
C TYR A 225 4.83 29.56 -4.82
N GLN A 226 5.49 28.96 -5.82
CA GLN A 226 6.23 29.71 -6.84
C GLN A 226 5.33 30.69 -7.59
N PHE A 227 4.13 30.26 -8.01
CA PHE A 227 3.19 31.13 -8.72
C PHE A 227 2.65 32.28 -7.87
N ARG A 228 2.37 32.00 -6.59
CA ARG A 228 1.85 33.03 -5.67
C ARG A 228 2.90 34.10 -5.33
N ASN A 229 4.18 33.73 -5.36
CA ASN A 229 5.30 34.61 -5.03
C ASN A 229 6.06 35.10 -6.27
N LEU A 230 5.48 35.01 -7.46
CA LEU A 230 6.03 35.64 -8.67
C LEU A 230 6.05 37.16 -8.48
N GLY A 231 7.26 37.71 -8.32
CA GLY A 231 7.49 39.16 -8.25
C GLY A 231 7.20 39.85 -9.59
N HIS A 232 7.08 41.18 -9.56
CA HIS A 232 6.74 41.96 -10.75
C HIS A 232 7.83 41.95 -11.83
N ASP A 233 9.10 41.78 -11.42
CA ASP A 233 10.28 41.71 -12.30
C ASP A 233 10.65 40.27 -12.71
N ALA A 234 9.84 39.27 -12.33
CA ALA A 234 10.14 37.88 -12.64
C ALA A 234 9.90 37.58 -14.12
N ASN A 235 10.75 36.72 -14.69
CA ASN A 235 10.63 36.31 -16.08
C ASN A 235 9.46 35.32 -16.23
N TYR A 236 8.26 35.87 -16.42
CA TYR A 236 6.99 35.13 -16.45
C TYR A 236 6.98 33.98 -17.45
N ASP A 237 7.60 34.15 -18.61
CA ASP A 237 7.72 33.11 -19.64
C ASP A 237 8.50 31.88 -19.14
N THR A 238 9.60 32.09 -18.40
CA THR A 238 10.39 30.99 -17.81
C THR A 238 9.58 30.25 -16.75
N ALA A 239 8.89 30.98 -15.87
CA ALA A 239 8.08 30.38 -14.82
C ALA A 239 6.92 29.55 -15.38
N VAL A 240 6.25 30.03 -16.43
CA VAL A 240 5.21 29.27 -17.15
C VAL A 240 5.81 28.05 -17.83
N HIS A 241 6.95 28.20 -18.49
CA HIS A 241 7.58 27.07 -19.17
C HIS A 241 7.97 25.95 -18.19
N GLU A 242 8.59 26.30 -17.05
CA GLU A 242 8.93 25.35 -15.98
C GLU A 242 7.69 24.70 -15.35
N CYS A 243 6.62 25.48 -15.21
CA CYS A 243 5.32 25.01 -14.74
C CYS A 243 4.72 23.97 -15.69
N ILE A 244 4.62 24.27 -16.99
CA ILE A 244 4.09 23.36 -18.00
C ILE A 244 4.92 22.07 -18.01
N ALA A 245 6.25 22.19 -17.97
CA ALA A 245 7.13 21.03 -17.94
C ALA A 245 6.88 20.15 -16.71
N SER A 246 6.78 20.77 -15.52
CA SER A 246 6.51 20.09 -14.26
C SER A 246 5.10 19.47 -14.22
N TYR A 247 4.09 20.16 -14.75
CA TYR A 247 2.72 19.66 -14.80
C TYR A 247 2.60 18.48 -15.78
N ARG A 248 3.22 18.56 -16.96
CA ARG A 248 3.31 17.44 -17.91
C ARG A 248 4.01 16.22 -17.30
N MET A 249 5.06 16.44 -16.51
CA MET A 249 5.71 15.36 -15.76
C MET A 249 4.73 14.72 -14.75
N LEU A 250 3.97 15.52 -14.00
CA LEU A 250 2.97 15.02 -13.06
C LEU A 250 1.84 14.24 -13.76
N LEU A 251 1.37 14.67 -14.93
CA LEU A 251 0.39 13.94 -15.73
C LEU A 251 0.92 12.55 -16.14
N LYS A 252 2.18 12.47 -16.61
CA LYS A 252 2.81 11.17 -16.91
C LYS A 252 2.93 10.27 -15.66
N CYS A 253 3.20 10.85 -14.50
CA CYS A 253 3.19 10.10 -13.23
C CYS A 253 1.77 9.59 -12.90
N ARG A 254 0.75 10.44 -13.07
CA ARG A 254 -0.66 10.08 -12.85
C ARG A 254 -1.08 8.92 -13.77
N ASP A 255 -0.73 8.95 -15.05
CA ASP A 255 -1.08 7.89 -16.00
C ASP A 255 -0.39 6.55 -15.64
N ASN A 256 0.88 6.61 -15.19
CA ASN A 256 1.59 5.42 -14.71
C ASN A 256 0.96 4.86 -13.42
N ILE A 257 0.55 5.72 -12.49
CA ILE A 257 -0.13 5.31 -11.26
C ILE A 257 -1.49 4.70 -11.59
N GLU A 258 -2.29 5.33 -12.46
CA GLU A 258 -3.61 4.84 -12.87
C GLU A 258 -3.51 3.48 -13.56
N LYS A 259 -2.51 3.28 -14.42
CA LYS A 259 -2.28 2.00 -15.09
C LYS A 259 -1.97 0.86 -14.12
N ILE A 260 -1.19 1.13 -13.06
CA ILE A 260 -0.81 0.11 -12.06
C ILE A 260 -1.92 -0.08 -11.02
N TYR A 261 -2.39 1.02 -10.45
CA TYR A 261 -3.21 1.04 -9.25
C TYR A 261 -4.71 1.22 -9.52
N GLY A 262 -5.13 1.67 -10.71
CA GLY A 262 -6.55 1.89 -11.02
C GLY A 262 -7.41 0.63 -10.79
N PRO A 263 -7.11 -0.50 -11.46
CA PRO A 263 -7.83 -1.76 -11.22
C PRO A 263 -7.67 -2.29 -9.80
N LEU A 264 -6.48 -2.11 -9.19
CA LEU A 264 -6.20 -2.53 -7.82
C LEU A 264 -7.06 -1.80 -6.81
N ILE A 265 -7.23 -0.48 -6.96
CA ILE A 265 -8.03 0.35 -6.08
C ILE A 265 -9.48 -0.10 -6.13
N LEU A 266 -10.05 -0.27 -7.34
CA LEU A 266 -11.42 -0.76 -7.49
C LEU A 266 -11.62 -2.10 -6.77
N TRP A 267 -10.70 -3.05 -6.96
CA TRP A 267 -10.73 -4.32 -6.24
C TRP A 267 -10.66 -4.14 -4.73
N ILE A 268 -9.74 -3.30 -4.21
CA ILE A 268 -9.56 -3.06 -2.78
C ILE A 268 -10.82 -2.48 -2.14
N PHE A 269 -11.54 -1.57 -2.82
CA PHE A 269 -12.81 -1.02 -2.31
C PHE A 269 -13.93 -2.07 -2.27
N VAL A 270 -14.15 -2.78 -3.38
CA VAL A 270 -15.22 -3.79 -3.47
C VAL A 270 -14.95 -4.91 -2.45
N SER A 271 -13.73 -5.42 -2.43
CA SER A 271 -13.33 -6.48 -1.51
C SER A 271 -13.33 -6.01 -0.05
N GLY A 272 -12.94 -4.76 0.21
CA GLY A 272 -13.00 -4.13 1.52
C GLY A 272 -14.41 -4.08 2.08
N ALA A 273 -15.39 -3.66 1.27
CA ALA A 273 -16.79 -3.65 1.67
C ALA A 273 -17.30 -5.07 2.01
N VAL A 274 -17.01 -6.06 1.16
CA VAL A 274 -17.39 -7.46 1.40
C VAL A 274 -16.78 -8.00 2.69
N ILE A 275 -15.48 -7.76 2.93
CA ILE A 275 -14.79 -8.21 4.15
C ILE A 275 -15.39 -7.54 5.39
N LEU A 276 -15.63 -6.23 5.37
CA LEU A 276 -16.19 -5.51 6.51
C LEU A 276 -17.58 -6.03 6.87
N CYS A 277 -18.44 -6.26 5.86
CA CYS A 277 -19.74 -6.88 6.05
C CYS A 277 -19.63 -8.29 6.65
N ALA A 278 -18.69 -9.11 6.16
CA ALA A 278 -18.46 -10.45 6.68
C ALA A 278 -17.98 -10.44 8.14
N ILE A 279 -17.11 -9.51 8.52
CA ILE A 279 -16.64 -9.35 9.91
C ILE A 279 -17.79 -8.95 10.83
N VAL A 280 -18.59 -7.97 10.44
CA VAL A 280 -19.76 -7.52 11.23
C VAL A 280 -20.75 -8.67 11.41
N PHE A 281 -21.03 -9.43 10.35
CA PHE A 281 -21.86 -10.63 10.43
C PHE A 281 -21.29 -11.65 11.42
N GLN A 282 -19.99 -11.94 11.36
CA GLN A 282 -19.36 -12.87 12.30
C GLN A 282 -19.46 -12.39 13.74
N LEU A 283 -19.20 -11.11 13.99
CA LEU A 283 -19.33 -10.52 15.33
C LEU A 283 -20.75 -10.69 15.87
N SER A 284 -21.78 -10.55 15.04
CA SER A 284 -23.19 -10.73 15.44
C SER A 284 -23.57 -12.15 15.85
N LYS A 285 -22.78 -13.16 15.45
CA LYS A 285 -23.06 -14.59 15.71
C LYS A 285 -22.20 -15.17 16.84
N ILE A 286 -21.33 -14.38 17.47
CA ILE A 286 -20.51 -14.85 18.59
C ILE A 286 -21.37 -14.92 19.85
N GLN A 287 -21.61 -16.15 20.33
CA GLN A 287 -22.37 -16.39 21.58
C GLN A 287 -21.53 -16.18 22.85
N SER A 288 -20.20 -16.34 22.76
CA SER A 288 -19.27 -16.14 23.87
C SER A 288 -18.06 -15.29 23.48
N PHE A 289 -17.92 -14.16 24.16
CA PHE A 289 -16.87 -13.18 23.92
C PHE A 289 -15.54 -13.62 24.54
N SER A 290 -14.77 -14.43 23.81
CA SER A 290 -13.36 -14.60 24.12
C SER A 290 -12.61 -13.31 23.74
N ILE A 291 -11.95 -12.68 24.71
CA ILE A 291 -11.17 -11.43 24.53
C ILE A 291 -10.22 -11.56 23.35
N VAL A 292 -9.51 -12.70 23.23
CA VAL A 292 -8.56 -12.97 22.14
C VAL A 292 -9.21 -12.88 20.77
N ARG A 293 -10.43 -13.43 20.63
CA ARG A 293 -11.16 -13.43 19.36
C ARG A 293 -11.66 -12.04 18.98
N ILE A 294 -12.11 -11.25 19.95
CA ILE A 294 -12.50 -9.84 19.73
C ILE A 294 -11.29 -9.03 19.28
N CYS A 295 -10.16 -9.13 20.00
CA CYS A 295 -8.94 -8.42 19.65
C CYS A 295 -8.49 -8.75 18.23
N PHE A 296 -8.53 -10.02 17.85
CA PHE A 296 -8.19 -10.45 16.50
C PHE A 296 -9.07 -9.81 15.42
N PHE A 297 -10.40 -9.83 15.60
CA PHE A 297 -11.32 -9.17 14.67
C PHE A 297 -11.12 -7.66 14.62
N ALA A 298 -10.89 -7.02 15.77
CA ALA A 298 -10.64 -5.58 15.86
C ALA A 298 -9.35 -5.18 15.14
N PHE A 299 -8.25 -5.92 15.33
CA PHE A 299 -6.99 -5.68 14.62
C PHE A 299 -7.14 -5.89 13.11
N TYR A 300 -7.79 -6.98 12.69
CA TYR A 300 -8.00 -7.27 11.28
C TYR A 300 -8.89 -6.22 10.60
N MET A 301 -10.00 -5.84 11.23
CA MET A 301 -10.89 -4.77 10.77
C MET A 301 -10.18 -3.42 10.73
N GLY A 302 -9.43 -3.07 11.78
CA GLY A 302 -8.66 -1.84 11.85
C GLY A 302 -7.59 -1.75 10.76
N ALA A 303 -6.87 -2.84 10.50
CA ALA A 303 -5.89 -2.92 9.42
C ALA A 303 -6.55 -2.68 8.05
N ARG A 304 -7.72 -3.30 7.80
CA ARG A 304 -8.48 -3.14 6.55
C ARG A 304 -9.03 -1.73 6.37
N LEU A 305 -9.59 -1.14 7.42
CA LEU A 305 -10.08 0.24 7.38
C LEU A 305 -8.93 1.23 7.16
N LEU A 306 -7.80 1.05 7.84
CA LEU A 306 -6.64 1.91 7.64
C LEU A 306 -6.08 1.80 6.23
N GLN A 307 -6.07 0.59 5.66
CA GLN A 307 -5.68 0.37 4.26
C GLN A 307 -6.58 1.18 3.33
N LEU A 308 -7.91 1.06 3.44
CA LEU A 308 -8.87 1.85 2.66
C LEU A 308 -8.68 3.36 2.84
N PHE A 309 -8.50 3.79 4.08
CA PHE A 309 -8.27 5.18 4.43
C PHE A 309 -7.00 5.74 3.76
N ILE A 310 -5.91 4.98 3.73
CA ILE A 310 -4.67 5.43 3.07
C ILE A 310 -4.88 5.68 1.58
N TYR A 311 -5.63 4.81 0.90
CA TYR A 311 -5.94 5.00 -0.52
C TYR A 311 -6.82 6.23 -0.77
N THR A 312 -7.90 6.41 0.00
CA THR A 312 -8.78 7.59 -0.13
C THR A 312 -8.07 8.88 0.25
N TRP A 313 -7.43 8.92 1.41
CA TRP A 313 -6.76 10.10 1.95
C TRP A 313 -5.67 10.61 1.02
N SER A 314 -4.86 9.70 0.47
CA SER A 314 -3.80 10.07 -0.48
C SER A 314 -4.36 10.66 -1.77
N GLY A 315 -5.49 10.15 -2.24
CA GLY A 315 -6.23 10.70 -3.39
C GLY A 315 -6.77 12.10 -3.11
N THR A 316 -7.54 12.26 -2.02
CA THR A 316 -8.12 13.55 -1.62
C THR A 316 -7.05 14.61 -1.38
N MET A 317 -5.93 14.21 -0.78
CA MET A 317 -4.77 15.07 -0.58
C MET A 317 -4.22 15.60 -1.91
N LEU A 318 -4.04 14.73 -2.91
CA LEU A 318 -3.54 15.13 -4.22
C LEU A 318 -4.52 16.07 -4.93
N THR A 319 -5.83 15.74 -4.91
CA THR A 319 -6.87 16.59 -5.51
C THR A 319 -6.90 17.97 -4.87
N SER A 320 -6.85 18.05 -3.53
CA SER A 320 -6.83 19.33 -2.82
C SER A 320 -5.61 20.19 -3.15
N GLU A 321 -4.42 19.60 -3.28
CA GLU A 321 -3.24 20.38 -3.70
C GLU A 321 -3.31 20.77 -5.18
N SER A 322 -3.99 19.99 -6.03
CA SER A 322 -4.24 20.36 -7.44
C SER A 322 -5.20 21.54 -7.56
N GLU A 323 -6.26 21.58 -6.75
CA GLU A 323 -7.20 22.72 -6.70
C GLU A 323 -6.51 23.99 -6.21
N LYS A 324 -5.73 23.90 -5.11
CA LYS A 324 -4.94 25.03 -4.60
C LYS A 324 -3.92 25.54 -5.61
N PHE A 325 -3.36 24.65 -6.42
CA PHE A 325 -2.47 25.04 -7.49
C PHE A 325 -3.21 25.87 -8.56
N ARG A 326 -4.40 25.45 -8.97
CA ARG A 326 -5.27 26.23 -9.87
C ARG A 326 -5.65 27.59 -9.25
N ASP A 327 -6.00 27.61 -7.97
CA ASP A 327 -6.34 28.86 -7.26
C ASP A 327 -5.14 29.81 -7.16
N ALA A 328 -3.93 29.27 -6.98
CA ALA A 328 -2.69 30.06 -6.96
C ALA A 328 -2.36 30.66 -8.34
N ILE A 329 -2.63 29.93 -9.43
CA ILE A 329 -2.53 30.48 -10.78
C ILE A 329 -3.56 31.60 -10.96
N TYR A 330 -4.83 31.37 -10.58
CA TYR A 330 -5.90 32.35 -10.71
C TYR A 330 -5.58 33.66 -9.96
N SER A 331 -5.09 33.53 -8.73
CA SER A 331 -4.74 34.66 -7.84
C SER A 331 -3.40 35.32 -8.14
N SER A 332 -2.65 34.84 -9.14
CA SER A 332 -1.45 35.53 -9.58
C SER A 332 -1.80 36.85 -10.29
N ASN A 333 -0.92 37.84 -10.28
CA ASN A 333 -1.17 39.16 -10.88
C ASN A 333 -1.08 39.15 -12.42
N TRP A 334 -1.52 38.06 -13.05
CA TRP A 334 -1.46 37.87 -14.50
C TRP A 334 -2.28 38.86 -15.34
N PRO A 335 -3.42 39.42 -14.89
CA PRO A 335 -4.12 40.44 -15.68
C PRO A 335 -3.32 41.74 -15.80
N ALA A 336 -2.47 42.03 -14.80
CA ALA A 336 -1.71 43.27 -14.73
C ALA A 336 -0.41 43.25 -15.56
N THR A 337 0.01 42.09 -16.08
CA THR A 337 1.25 41.97 -16.87
C THR A 337 1.12 42.46 -18.31
N GLY A 338 -0.10 42.60 -18.85
CA GLY A 338 -0.33 43.09 -20.23
C GLY A 338 0.19 42.20 -21.36
N GLN A 339 0.84 41.07 -21.05
CA GLN A 339 1.41 40.15 -22.03
C GLN A 339 0.37 39.12 -22.51
N ARG A 340 -0.17 39.33 -23.72
CA ARG A 340 -1.22 38.49 -24.30
C ARG A 340 -0.86 36.98 -24.36
N ARG A 341 0.40 36.64 -24.61
CA ARG A 341 0.89 35.24 -24.65
C ARG A 341 0.86 34.56 -23.28
N PHE A 342 1.24 35.29 -22.23
CA PHE A 342 1.22 34.81 -20.85
C PHE A 342 -0.22 34.61 -20.37
N MET A 343 -1.10 35.59 -20.63
CA MET A 343 -2.53 35.49 -20.30
C MET A 343 -3.19 34.28 -20.98
N THR A 344 -2.90 34.04 -22.27
CA THR A 344 -3.43 32.89 -23.00
C THR A 344 -2.95 31.57 -22.39
N SER A 345 -1.67 31.49 -22.01
CA SER A 345 -1.09 30.29 -21.39
C SER A 345 -1.72 29.98 -20.03
N ILE A 346 -1.97 31.00 -19.20
CA ILE A 346 -2.66 30.85 -17.92
C ILE A 346 -4.10 30.41 -18.11
N LEU A 347 -4.79 30.94 -19.11
CA LEU A 347 -6.17 30.58 -19.42
C LEU A 347 -6.31 29.12 -19.89
N ILE A 348 -5.25 28.53 -20.46
CA ILE A 348 -5.19 27.09 -20.80
C ILE A 348 -4.89 26.22 -19.57
N MET A 349 -4.20 26.78 -18.56
CA MET A 349 -3.86 26.07 -17.32
C MET A 349 -4.98 26.05 -16.28
N LEU A 350 -5.88 27.04 -16.33
CA LEU A 350 -7.07 27.18 -15.49
C LEU A 350 -8.16 26.21 -15.93
#